data_AF-A0A4R4DHW8-F1
#
_entry.id   AF-A0A4R4DHW8-F1
#
_cell.length_a   1.000
_cell.length_b   1.000
_cell.length_c   1.000
_cell.angle_alpha   90.00
_cell.angle_beta   90.00
_cell.angle_gamma   90.00
#
_symmetry.space_group_name_H-M   'P 1'
#
loop_
_entity.id
_entity.type
_entity.pdbx_description
1 polymer ?
#
loop_
_entity_poly.entity_id
_entity_poly.type
_entity_poly.pdbx_seq_one_letter_code
_entity_poly.pdbx_strand_id
1 'polypeptide(L)'
;MDASTLQSRIEALWERRDSLSPATRGEDREVIEAALEALDSGKARVAEPAGAPGEWRVNQWLKQAVLLSFRLTDSAPMETAAGAYDKVPLKTAGWGENRFREAGFRMVPGAVVRRSAYIAPGVVLMPSFVNLGAHVDRNTMVDTWATVGSCAQIGKNVHISGGVGIGGVLEPLQANPVIIEDDCFVGARSEVAEGVIVERGAVLSMGVFLGASTKIIDRATGQVHVGRVPSYSVVVPGSLPGRPLPDGSPGPSLYCAVIVKRVDEQTRAKTSINELLRD
;
A
#
# COMPACT_ATOMS: atom_id res chain seq x y z
N MET A 1 -4.64 -22.38 -14.15
CA MET A 1 -5.75 -22.56 -13.19
C MET A 1 -6.55 -21.27 -13.15
N ASP A 2 -7.87 -21.35 -13.13
CA ASP A 2 -8.70 -20.17 -12.86
C ASP A 2 -8.58 -19.73 -11.39
N ALA A 3 -9.04 -18.51 -11.09
CA ALA A 3 -8.88 -17.90 -9.77
C ALA A 3 -9.62 -18.67 -8.67
N SER A 4 -10.82 -19.19 -8.96
CA SER A 4 -11.62 -19.98 -8.01
C SER A 4 -10.93 -21.28 -7.59
N THR A 5 -10.38 -22.01 -8.56
CA THR A 5 -9.65 -23.25 -8.30
C THR A 5 -8.40 -22.95 -7.48
N LEU A 6 -7.68 -21.88 -7.83
CA LEU A 6 -6.48 -21.48 -7.12
C LEU A 6 -6.78 -21.07 -5.67
N GLN A 7 -7.87 -20.33 -5.44
CA GLN A 7 -8.35 -19.96 -4.11
C GLN A 7 -8.62 -21.20 -3.25
N SER A 8 -9.48 -22.12 -3.69
CA SER A 8 -9.84 -23.29 -2.88
C SER A 8 -8.62 -24.17 -2.54
N ARG A 9 -7.65 -24.26 -3.45
CA ARG A 9 -6.41 -25.03 -3.21
C ARG A 9 -5.50 -24.34 -2.20
N ILE A 10 -5.39 -23.01 -2.23
CA ILE A 10 -4.64 -22.24 -1.23
C ILE A 10 -5.28 -22.34 0.15
N GLU A 11 -6.61 -22.23 0.23
CA GLU A 11 -7.36 -22.38 1.49
C GLU A 11 -7.15 -23.80 2.07
N ALA A 12 -7.21 -24.84 1.23
CA ALA A 12 -6.91 -26.21 1.67
C ALA A 12 -5.46 -26.39 2.16
N LEU A 13 -4.48 -25.72 1.54
CA LEU A 13 -3.09 -25.72 2.01
C LEU A 13 -2.93 -24.97 3.33
N TRP A 14 -3.69 -23.89 3.52
CA TRP A 14 -3.65 -23.09 4.74
C TRP A 14 -4.06 -23.88 5.98
N GLU A 15 -5.09 -24.73 5.86
CA GLU A 15 -5.55 -25.60 6.95
C GLU A 15 -4.48 -26.59 7.42
N ARG A 16 -3.61 -27.04 6.50
CA ARG A 16 -2.49 -27.96 6.81
C ARG A 16 -1.11 -27.28 6.74
N ARG A 17 -1.04 -25.97 6.95
CA ARG A 17 0.20 -25.17 6.80
C ARG A 17 1.36 -25.63 7.66
N ASP A 18 1.11 -26.30 8.78
CA ASP A 18 2.15 -26.82 9.66
C ASP A 18 2.85 -28.08 9.11
N SER A 19 2.27 -28.72 8.08
CA SER A 19 2.94 -29.77 7.31
C SER A 19 3.87 -29.25 6.22
N LEU A 20 3.78 -27.94 5.89
CA LEU A 20 4.55 -27.33 4.83
C LEU A 20 5.90 -26.85 5.33
N SER A 21 6.93 -27.07 4.52
CA SER A 21 8.31 -26.79 4.89
C SER A 21 9.16 -26.47 3.64
N PRO A 22 10.43 -26.09 3.82
CA PRO A 22 11.36 -25.95 2.72
C PRO A 22 11.58 -27.23 1.90
N ALA A 23 11.20 -28.41 2.42
CA ALA A 23 11.23 -29.68 1.70
C ALA A 23 9.98 -29.94 0.83
N THR A 24 8.91 -29.14 0.96
CA THR A 24 7.68 -29.31 0.16
C THR A 24 7.95 -29.10 -1.34
N ARG A 25 7.50 -30.05 -2.17
CA ARG A 25 7.68 -30.07 -3.64
C ARG A 25 6.35 -30.42 -4.33
N GLY A 26 6.35 -30.44 -5.66
CA GLY A 26 5.21 -30.82 -6.48
C GLY A 26 4.04 -29.86 -6.37
N GLU A 27 2.83 -30.42 -6.44
CA GLU A 27 1.57 -29.69 -6.60
C GLU A 27 1.34 -28.59 -5.56
N ASP A 28 1.66 -28.86 -4.29
CA ASP A 28 1.49 -27.92 -3.17
C ASP A 28 2.32 -26.65 -3.37
N ARG A 29 3.59 -26.82 -3.77
CA ARG A 29 4.50 -25.72 -4.07
C ARG A 29 4.05 -24.98 -5.33
N GLU A 30 3.67 -25.70 -6.38
CA GLU A 30 3.21 -25.11 -7.64
C GLU A 30 1.97 -24.22 -7.47
N VAL A 31 1.04 -24.59 -6.58
CA VAL A 31 -0.13 -23.77 -6.23
C VAL A 31 0.26 -22.45 -5.58
N ILE A 32 1.12 -22.51 -4.57
CA ILE A 32 1.58 -21.32 -3.85
C ILE A 32 2.35 -20.40 -4.82
N GLU A 33 3.23 -20.96 -5.64
CA GLU A 33 3.97 -20.23 -6.67
C GLU A 33 3.05 -19.59 -7.72
N ALA A 34 1.99 -20.29 -8.15
CA ALA A 34 1.01 -19.75 -9.09
C ALA A 34 0.21 -18.57 -8.50
N ALA A 35 -0.11 -18.61 -7.20
CA ALA A 35 -0.77 -17.50 -6.52
C ALA A 35 0.15 -16.27 -6.39
N LEU A 36 1.43 -16.48 -6.06
CA LEU A 36 2.42 -15.40 -6.04
C LEU A 36 2.66 -14.80 -7.43
N GLU A 37 2.66 -15.62 -8.48
CA GLU A 37 2.77 -15.14 -9.87
C GLU A 37 1.52 -14.36 -10.30
N ALA A 38 0.33 -14.78 -9.88
CA ALA A 38 -0.90 -14.03 -10.13
C ALA A 38 -0.86 -12.65 -9.46
N LEU A 39 -0.29 -12.55 -8.25
CA LEU A 39 -0.01 -11.26 -7.59
C LEU A 39 1.08 -10.47 -8.34
N ASP A 40 2.21 -11.10 -8.68
CA ASP A 40 3.35 -10.43 -9.33
C ASP A 40 3.00 -9.81 -10.69
N SER A 41 2.11 -10.47 -11.42
CA SER A 41 1.61 -10.06 -12.74
C SER A 41 0.38 -9.14 -12.66
N GLY A 42 -0.20 -8.92 -11.48
CA GLY A 42 -1.41 -8.10 -11.29
C GLY A 42 -2.70 -8.77 -11.76
N LYS A 43 -2.67 -10.06 -12.14
CA LYS A 43 -3.87 -10.85 -12.48
C LYS A 43 -4.76 -11.11 -11.26
N ALA A 44 -4.17 -11.06 -10.07
CA ALA A 44 -4.86 -11.08 -8.79
C ALA A 44 -4.32 -9.94 -7.92
N ARG A 45 -5.13 -9.48 -6.96
CA ARG A 45 -4.75 -8.42 -6.02
C ARG A 45 -5.35 -8.70 -4.64
N VAL A 46 -4.59 -8.38 -3.59
CA VAL A 46 -4.94 -8.71 -2.20
C VAL A 46 -6.24 -8.05 -1.74
N ALA A 47 -6.52 -6.83 -2.22
CA ALA A 47 -7.82 -6.21 -2.03
C ALA A 47 -8.27 -5.55 -3.32
N GLU A 48 -9.58 -5.55 -3.58
CA GLU A 48 -10.20 -4.97 -4.77
C GLU A 48 -11.48 -4.18 -4.42
N PRO A 49 -11.90 -3.21 -5.24
CA PRO A 49 -13.14 -2.47 -5.02
C PRO A 49 -14.37 -3.40 -4.95
N ALA A 50 -15.25 -3.18 -3.98
CA ALA A 50 -16.39 -4.05 -3.69
C ALA A 50 -17.74 -3.53 -4.24
N GLY A 51 -17.73 -2.46 -5.03
CA GLY A 51 -18.90 -1.95 -5.76
C GLY A 51 -19.32 -0.54 -5.35
N ALA A 52 -19.35 -0.22 -4.06
CA ALA A 52 -19.59 1.15 -3.61
C ALA A 52 -18.28 1.95 -3.46
N PRO A 53 -18.31 3.29 -3.61
CA PRO A 53 -17.14 4.14 -3.45
C PRO A 53 -16.43 3.96 -2.08
N GLY A 54 -15.14 3.65 -2.14
CA GLY A 54 -14.30 3.40 -0.96
C GLY A 54 -14.62 2.11 -0.21
N GLU A 55 -15.47 1.22 -0.74
CA GLU A 55 -15.61 -0.15 -0.23
C GLU A 55 -14.62 -1.08 -0.92
N TRP A 56 -13.92 -1.86 -0.10
CA TRP A 56 -12.87 -2.78 -0.55
C TRP A 56 -13.09 -4.16 0.05
N ARG A 57 -12.91 -5.19 -0.77
CA ARG A 57 -12.97 -6.60 -0.39
C ARG A 57 -11.57 -7.17 -0.35
N VAL A 58 -11.20 -7.82 0.76
CA VAL A 58 -9.93 -8.54 0.90
C VAL A 58 -10.06 -9.96 0.39
N ASN A 59 -9.18 -10.34 -0.52
CA ASN A 59 -8.96 -11.71 -0.96
C ASN A 59 -8.02 -12.41 0.04
N GLN A 60 -8.56 -12.87 1.16
CA GLN A 60 -7.77 -13.43 2.28
C GLN A 60 -6.85 -14.58 1.85
N TRP A 61 -7.28 -15.41 0.89
CA TRP A 61 -6.49 -16.50 0.35
C TRP A 61 -5.16 -16.03 -0.28
N LEU A 62 -5.08 -14.81 -0.81
CA LEU A 62 -3.82 -14.26 -1.33
C LEU A 62 -2.83 -13.91 -0.21
N LYS A 63 -3.33 -13.45 0.95
CA LYS A 63 -2.49 -13.26 2.14
C LYS A 63 -2.02 -14.61 2.70
N GLN A 64 -2.89 -15.63 2.69
CA GLN A 64 -2.51 -17.00 3.02
C GLN A 64 -1.40 -17.49 2.09
N ALA A 65 -1.53 -17.32 0.77
CA ALA A 65 -0.50 -17.70 -0.20
C ALA A 65 0.86 -17.07 0.09
N VAL A 66 0.87 -15.76 0.41
CA VAL A 66 2.08 -15.04 0.83
C VAL A 66 2.67 -15.65 2.11
N LEU A 67 1.88 -15.88 3.15
CA LEU A 67 2.35 -16.45 4.41
C LEU A 67 2.86 -17.90 4.23
N LEU A 68 2.19 -18.69 3.39
CA LEU A 68 2.63 -20.03 3.02
C LEU A 68 3.99 -20.01 2.31
N SER A 69 4.25 -19.01 1.46
CA SER A 69 5.53 -18.88 0.75
C SER A 69 6.73 -18.78 1.70
N PHE A 70 6.57 -18.15 2.87
CA PHE A 70 7.63 -18.03 3.87
C PHE A 70 8.02 -19.37 4.50
N ARG A 71 7.10 -20.34 4.50
CA ARG A 71 7.34 -21.70 4.97
C ARG A 71 8.05 -22.56 3.92
N LEU A 72 7.90 -22.23 2.64
CA LEU A 72 8.47 -23.00 1.55
C LEU A 72 9.96 -22.73 1.30
N THR A 73 10.52 -21.67 1.87
CA THR A 73 11.88 -21.20 1.53
C THR A 73 12.64 -20.83 2.80
N ASP A 74 13.84 -21.38 2.96
CA ASP A 74 14.79 -20.94 3.98
C ASP A 74 15.50 -19.66 3.56
N SER A 75 15.93 -18.87 4.54
CA SER A 75 16.78 -17.73 4.24
C SER A 75 18.11 -18.21 3.68
N ALA A 76 18.61 -17.53 2.67
CA ALA A 76 19.89 -17.81 2.05
C ALA A 76 20.63 -16.49 1.77
N PRO A 77 21.96 -16.53 1.63
CA PRO A 77 22.69 -15.39 1.11
C PRO A 77 22.16 -15.00 -0.27
N MET A 78 21.96 -13.70 -0.49
CA MET A 78 21.51 -13.15 -1.77
C MET A 78 22.60 -12.24 -2.34
N GLU A 79 22.92 -12.45 -3.61
CA GLU A 79 23.83 -11.58 -4.37
C GLU A 79 23.12 -10.26 -4.71
N THR A 80 23.24 -9.29 -3.81
CA THR A 80 22.80 -7.91 -4.02
C THR A 80 24.00 -6.97 -3.87
N ALA A 81 23.88 -5.72 -4.30
CA ALA A 81 24.97 -4.74 -4.22
C ALA A 81 25.52 -4.54 -2.79
N ALA A 82 24.69 -4.72 -1.76
CA ALA A 82 25.10 -4.61 -0.35
C ALA A 82 25.28 -5.96 0.35
N GLY A 83 25.02 -7.08 -0.34
CA GLY A 83 24.81 -8.38 0.29
C GLY A 83 23.52 -8.44 1.11
N ALA A 84 22.89 -9.62 1.19
CA ALA A 84 21.72 -9.83 2.04
C ALA A 84 21.60 -11.29 2.47
N TYR A 85 20.80 -11.57 3.50
CA TYR A 85 20.41 -12.91 3.93
C TYR A 85 18.90 -12.93 4.18
N ASP A 86 18.14 -13.42 3.21
CA ASP A 86 16.67 -13.41 3.23
C ASP A 86 16.13 -14.59 2.40
N LYS A 87 14.82 -14.84 2.50
CA LYS A 87 14.10 -15.92 1.80
C LYS A 87 13.15 -15.42 0.72
N VAL A 88 12.92 -14.11 0.65
CA VAL A 88 11.99 -13.51 -0.33
C VAL A 88 12.79 -13.02 -1.54
N PRO A 89 12.61 -13.63 -2.73
CA PRO A 89 13.29 -13.16 -3.94
C PRO A 89 12.91 -11.72 -4.29
N LEU A 90 13.81 -11.02 -4.96
CA LEU A 90 13.49 -9.74 -5.61
C LEU A 90 12.64 -9.99 -6.86
N LYS A 91 11.70 -9.07 -7.17
CA LYS A 91 10.82 -9.16 -8.35
C LYS A 91 11.61 -9.31 -9.65
N THR A 92 12.71 -8.57 -9.75
CA THR A 92 13.53 -8.46 -10.95
C THR A 92 14.71 -9.43 -10.99
N ALA A 93 14.78 -10.39 -10.05
CA ALA A 93 15.80 -11.42 -10.07
C ALA A 93 15.74 -12.21 -11.40
N GLY A 94 16.87 -12.25 -12.13
CA GLY A 94 16.98 -12.93 -13.42
C GLY A 94 16.30 -12.22 -14.60
N TRP A 95 15.84 -10.97 -14.46
CA TRP A 95 15.24 -10.23 -15.58
C TRP A 95 16.31 -9.74 -16.56
N GLY A 96 16.04 -9.92 -17.86
CA GLY A 96 16.76 -9.26 -18.95
C GLY A 96 15.98 -8.07 -19.52
N GLU A 97 16.57 -7.38 -20.49
CA GLU A 97 16.00 -6.16 -21.12
C GLU A 97 14.56 -6.35 -21.59
N ASN A 98 14.28 -7.46 -22.29
CA ASN A 98 12.95 -7.73 -22.85
C ASN A 98 11.85 -7.71 -21.79
N ARG A 99 12.12 -8.25 -20.60
CA ARG A 99 11.12 -8.32 -19.51
C ARG A 99 10.87 -6.96 -18.88
N PHE A 100 11.91 -6.13 -18.74
CA PHE A 100 11.74 -4.72 -18.33
C PHE A 100 10.93 -3.93 -19.35
N ARG A 101 11.21 -4.11 -20.65
CA ARG A 101 10.47 -3.44 -21.74
C ARG A 101 9.00 -3.84 -21.76
N GLU A 102 8.70 -5.12 -21.58
CA GLU A 102 7.33 -5.64 -21.49
C GLU A 102 6.58 -5.11 -20.26
N ALA A 103 7.24 -5.08 -19.09
CA ALA A 103 6.63 -4.58 -17.86
C ALA A 103 6.35 -3.07 -17.90
N GLY A 104 7.16 -2.31 -18.64
CA GLY A 104 6.87 -0.92 -19.01
C GLY A 104 6.93 0.10 -17.86
N PHE A 105 7.53 -0.26 -16.72
CA PHE A 105 7.83 0.66 -15.62
C PHE A 105 9.30 1.05 -15.61
N ARG A 106 9.61 2.19 -14.98
CA ARG A 106 10.99 2.66 -14.80
C ARG A 106 11.45 2.33 -13.39
N MET A 107 12.58 1.64 -13.29
CA MET A 107 13.23 1.32 -12.02
C MET A 107 14.57 2.07 -11.93
N VAL A 108 14.65 3.06 -11.06
CA VAL A 108 15.87 3.82 -10.82
C VAL A 108 16.79 3.03 -9.88
N PRO A 109 18.12 3.03 -10.08
CA PRO A 109 19.06 2.34 -9.19
C PRO A 109 18.82 2.73 -7.72
N GLY A 110 18.69 1.72 -6.86
CA GLY A 110 18.33 1.89 -5.45
C GLY A 110 16.87 1.57 -5.13
N ALA A 111 16.00 1.40 -6.15
CA ALA A 111 14.68 0.82 -5.94
C ALA A 111 14.79 -0.68 -5.61
N VAL A 112 14.01 -1.15 -4.64
CA VAL A 112 13.97 -2.56 -4.22
C VAL A 112 12.51 -3.01 -4.20
N VAL A 113 12.22 -4.08 -4.96
CA VAL A 113 10.88 -4.64 -5.06
C VAL A 113 10.94 -6.12 -4.75
N ARG A 114 10.15 -6.59 -3.78
CA ARG A 114 10.01 -8.02 -3.48
C ARG A 114 9.07 -8.68 -4.48
N ARG A 115 9.37 -9.94 -4.83
CA ARG A 115 8.50 -10.77 -5.69
C ARG A 115 7.09 -10.85 -5.11
N SER A 116 6.10 -10.95 -5.99
CA SER A 116 4.64 -10.85 -5.77
C SER A 116 4.09 -9.44 -5.68
N ALA A 117 4.92 -8.39 -5.65
CA ALA A 117 4.42 -7.04 -5.83
C ALA A 117 4.14 -6.76 -7.31
N TYR A 118 2.95 -6.25 -7.63
CA TYR A 118 2.63 -5.78 -8.98
C TYR A 118 3.06 -4.32 -9.16
N ILE A 119 3.74 -4.07 -10.28
CA ILE A 119 4.16 -2.74 -10.72
C ILE A 119 3.62 -2.56 -12.14
N ALA A 120 2.68 -1.64 -12.31
CA ALA A 120 2.02 -1.42 -13.59
C ALA A 120 2.87 -0.60 -14.58
N PRO A 121 2.56 -0.64 -15.88
CA PRO A 121 3.23 0.21 -16.87
C PRO A 121 3.09 1.70 -16.57
N GLY A 122 4.14 2.46 -16.87
CA GLY A 122 4.22 3.90 -16.63
C GLY A 122 4.61 4.29 -15.20
N VAL A 123 4.69 3.34 -14.25
CA VAL A 123 5.16 3.61 -12.89
C VAL A 123 6.64 4.03 -12.91
N VAL A 124 6.99 4.98 -12.06
CA VAL A 124 8.39 5.37 -11.80
C VAL A 124 8.74 5.04 -10.36
N LEU A 125 9.68 4.12 -10.18
CA LEU A 125 10.27 3.77 -8.89
C LEU A 125 11.60 4.50 -8.75
N MET A 126 11.61 5.59 -7.98
CA MET A 126 12.84 6.21 -7.47
C MET A 126 13.47 5.28 -6.41
N PRO A 127 14.65 5.59 -5.84
CA PRO A 127 15.23 4.75 -4.77
C PRO A 127 14.25 4.58 -3.61
N SER A 128 13.54 3.46 -3.55
CA SER A 128 12.35 3.24 -2.72
C SER A 128 12.17 1.74 -2.46
N PHE A 129 11.25 1.38 -1.57
CA PHE A 129 10.95 -0.02 -1.25
C PHE A 129 9.49 -0.35 -1.53
N VAL A 130 9.23 -1.42 -2.30
CA VAL A 130 7.88 -1.97 -2.51
C VAL A 130 7.87 -3.43 -2.03
N ASN A 131 7.05 -3.71 -1.04
CA ASN A 131 6.98 -5.00 -0.39
C ASN A 131 5.99 -5.94 -1.10
N LEU A 132 6.09 -7.22 -0.79
CA LEU A 132 5.29 -8.31 -1.38
C LEU A 132 3.78 -8.08 -1.31
N GLY A 133 3.05 -8.62 -2.29
CA GLY A 133 1.60 -8.49 -2.41
C GLY A 133 1.07 -7.06 -2.63
N ALA A 134 1.93 -6.03 -2.64
CA ALA A 134 1.53 -4.67 -2.98
C ALA A 134 1.11 -4.58 -4.45
N HIS A 135 0.22 -3.65 -4.75
CA HIS A 135 -0.25 -3.38 -6.11
C HIS A 135 -0.10 -1.89 -6.41
N VAL A 136 0.85 -1.54 -7.29
CA VAL A 136 1.10 -0.16 -7.72
C VAL A 136 0.59 0.01 -9.15
N ASP A 137 -0.54 0.71 -9.31
CA ASP A 137 -1.22 0.88 -10.59
C ASP A 137 -0.58 1.99 -11.46
N ARG A 138 -1.05 2.11 -12.70
CA ARG A 138 -0.39 2.83 -13.81
C ARG A 138 -0.08 4.29 -13.50
N ASN A 139 1.02 4.75 -14.08
CA ASN A 139 1.49 6.15 -14.03
C ASN A 139 1.73 6.70 -12.61
N THR A 140 1.83 5.83 -11.60
CA THR A 140 2.13 6.25 -10.24
C THR A 140 3.62 6.55 -10.07
N MET A 141 3.92 7.61 -9.31
CA MET A 141 5.27 7.99 -8.93
C MET A 141 5.53 7.56 -7.48
N VAL A 142 6.56 6.75 -7.28
CA VAL A 142 7.06 6.35 -5.95
C VAL A 142 8.42 7.00 -5.76
N ASP A 143 8.44 8.11 -5.03
CA ASP A 143 9.62 8.97 -4.89
C ASP A 143 10.68 8.40 -3.94
N THR A 144 11.82 9.08 -3.94
CA THR A 144 13.01 8.71 -3.17
C THR A 144 12.68 8.52 -1.69
N TRP A 145 13.08 7.37 -1.15
CA TRP A 145 12.86 6.89 0.21
C TRP A 145 11.40 6.69 0.59
N ALA A 146 10.49 6.64 -0.38
CA ALA A 146 9.15 6.17 -0.12
C ALA A 146 9.13 4.66 0.14
N THR A 147 8.13 4.22 0.90
CA THR A 147 7.87 2.81 1.18
C THR A 147 6.43 2.46 0.84
N VAL A 148 6.24 1.41 0.04
CA VAL A 148 4.94 0.78 -0.21
C VAL A 148 4.93 -0.57 0.49
N GLY A 149 4.23 -0.64 1.61
CA GLY A 149 4.18 -1.81 2.50
C GLY A 149 3.46 -3.01 1.91
N SER A 150 3.55 -4.14 2.61
CA SER A 150 2.98 -5.40 2.14
C SER A 150 1.47 -5.29 1.94
N CYS A 151 0.98 -5.86 0.84
CA CYS A 151 -0.44 -5.83 0.45
C CYS A 151 -1.03 -4.44 0.16
N ALA A 152 -0.28 -3.33 0.28
CA ALA A 152 -0.80 -1.99 0.03
C ALA A 152 -1.33 -1.84 -1.41
N GLN A 153 -2.43 -1.12 -1.57
CA GLN A 153 -3.08 -0.90 -2.86
C GLN A 153 -2.93 0.58 -3.25
N ILE A 154 -2.10 0.85 -4.27
CA ILE A 154 -1.88 2.19 -4.80
C ILE A 154 -2.58 2.28 -6.16
N GLY A 155 -3.49 3.25 -6.28
CA GLY A 155 -4.27 3.53 -7.46
C GLY A 155 -3.44 4.12 -8.61
N LYS A 156 -4.14 4.56 -9.65
CA LYS A 156 -3.56 5.15 -10.85
C LYS A 156 -3.21 6.62 -10.61
N ASN A 157 -2.17 7.09 -11.30
CA ASN A 157 -1.74 8.50 -11.27
C ASN A 157 -1.51 9.03 -9.83
N VAL A 158 -1.15 8.16 -8.90
CA VAL A 158 -0.85 8.56 -7.53
C VAL A 158 0.56 9.13 -7.48
N HIS A 159 0.76 10.17 -6.66
CA HIS A 159 2.11 10.65 -6.34
C HIS A 159 2.42 10.39 -4.87
N ILE A 160 3.26 9.40 -4.63
CA ILE A 160 3.84 9.10 -3.31
C ILE A 160 5.16 9.87 -3.20
N SER A 161 5.14 11.02 -2.52
CA SER A 161 6.28 11.93 -2.45
C SER A 161 7.45 11.36 -1.62
N GLY A 162 8.59 12.05 -1.65
CA GLY A 162 9.80 11.59 -0.99
C GLY A 162 9.63 11.30 0.51
N GLY A 163 10.08 10.13 0.94
CA GLY A 163 10.01 9.70 2.34
C GLY A 163 8.62 9.40 2.86
N VAL A 164 7.62 9.21 1.99
CA VAL A 164 6.28 8.78 2.41
C VAL A 164 6.29 7.30 2.73
N GLY A 165 5.75 6.91 3.89
CA GLY A 165 5.50 5.51 4.21
C GLY A 165 4.02 5.15 4.05
N ILE A 166 3.78 4.08 3.28
CA ILE A 166 2.49 3.41 3.18
C ILE A 166 2.63 2.08 3.92
N GLY A 167 1.94 1.95 5.04
CA GLY A 167 2.05 0.81 5.95
C GLY A 167 1.62 -0.51 5.31
N GLY A 168 2.33 -1.59 5.67
CA GLY A 168 1.99 -2.95 5.24
C GLY A 168 0.99 -3.61 6.18
N VAL A 169 0.07 -4.41 5.63
CA VAL A 169 -0.91 -5.18 6.42
C VAL A 169 -1.05 -6.59 5.83
N LEU A 170 -0.22 -7.51 6.32
CA LEU A 170 -0.31 -8.92 5.96
C LEU A 170 -1.23 -9.69 6.91
N GLU A 171 -1.07 -9.44 8.22
CA GLU A 171 -1.93 -9.97 9.27
C GLU A 171 -2.58 -8.82 10.05
N PRO A 172 -3.81 -9.00 10.56
CA PRO A 172 -4.64 -10.21 10.44
C PRO A 172 -5.25 -10.36 9.02
N LEU A 173 -5.64 -11.58 8.64
CA LEU A 173 -6.04 -11.91 7.26
C LEU A 173 -7.21 -11.06 6.76
N GLN A 174 -8.21 -10.85 7.61
CA GLN A 174 -9.42 -10.08 7.30
C GLN A 174 -9.20 -8.56 7.21
N ALA A 175 -8.08 -8.03 7.71
CA ALA A 175 -7.87 -6.57 7.72
C ALA A 175 -7.64 -6.05 6.30
N ASN A 176 -8.27 -4.92 5.98
CA ASN A 176 -7.95 -4.19 4.75
C ASN A 176 -6.47 -3.77 4.78
N PRO A 177 -5.75 -3.88 3.66
CA PRO A 177 -4.48 -3.19 3.52
C PRO A 177 -4.68 -1.68 3.47
N VAL A 178 -3.59 -0.93 3.60
CA VAL A 178 -3.63 0.50 3.29
C VAL A 178 -3.96 0.68 1.81
N ILE A 179 -4.92 1.56 1.54
CA ILE A 179 -5.41 1.85 0.20
C ILE A 179 -5.24 3.35 -0.06
N ILE A 180 -4.54 3.66 -1.15
CA ILE A 180 -4.46 5.00 -1.72
C ILE A 180 -5.15 4.92 -3.08
N GLU A 181 -6.33 5.49 -3.21
CA GLU A 181 -7.12 5.42 -4.45
C GLU A 181 -6.54 6.33 -5.55
N ASP A 182 -7.15 6.26 -6.74
CA ASP A 182 -6.68 6.97 -7.93
C ASP A 182 -6.52 8.49 -7.69
N ASP A 183 -5.55 9.08 -8.38
CA ASP A 183 -5.30 10.53 -8.48
C ASP A 183 -4.95 11.22 -7.15
N CYS A 184 -4.64 10.45 -6.11
CA CYS A 184 -4.19 10.99 -4.83
C CYS A 184 -2.78 11.60 -4.92
N PHE A 185 -2.58 12.65 -4.14
CA PHE A 185 -1.24 13.19 -3.86
C PHE A 185 -0.94 12.99 -2.37
N VAL A 186 0.19 12.35 -2.05
CA VAL A 186 0.66 12.19 -0.68
C VAL A 186 1.97 12.95 -0.53
N GLY A 187 1.91 14.08 0.17
CA GLY A 187 3.04 14.99 0.37
C GLY A 187 4.17 14.37 1.18
N ALA A 188 5.38 14.92 1.00
CA ALA A 188 6.60 14.36 1.57
C ALA A 188 6.53 14.17 3.09
N ARG A 189 7.15 13.10 3.58
CA ARG A 189 7.23 12.75 5.02
C ARG A 189 5.88 12.50 5.70
N SER A 190 4.83 12.26 4.92
CA SER A 190 3.56 11.75 5.42
C SER A 190 3.61 10.24 5.61
N GLU A 191 2.74 9.70 6.46
CA GLU A 191 2.63 8.27 6.74
C GLU A 191 1.15 7.87 6.73
N VAL A 192 0.81 6.78 6.04
CA VAL A 192 -0.55 6.21 6.04
C VAL A 192 -0.45 4.73 6.39
N ALA A 193 -1.01 4.33 7.52
CA ALA A 193 -0.79 3.00 8.10
C ALA A 193 -2.11 2.32 8.53
N GLU A 194 -2.00 1.08 9.00
CA GLU A 194 -3.06 0.37 9.75
C GLU A 194 -4.40 0.22 8.98
N GLY A 195 -4.32 0.04 7.66
CA GLY A 195 -5.52 -0.18 6.82
C GLY A 195 -6.32 1.09 6.52
N VAL A 196 -5.75 2.27 6.78
CA VAL A 196 -6.38 3.55 6.41
C VAL A 196 -6.63 3.59 4.89
N ILE A 197 -7.80 4.11 4.52
CA ILE A 197 -8.19 4.34 3.13
C ILE A 197 -8.14 5.84 2.83
N VAL A 198 -7.32 6.22 1.85
CA VAL A 198 -7.30 7.57 1.27
C VAL A 198 -8.04 7.51 -0.05
N GLU A 199 -9.25 8.06 -0.07
CA GLU A 199 -10.11 8.01 -1.25
C GLU A 199 -9.65 8.92 -2.39
N ARG A 200 -10.20 8.65 -3.58
CA ARG A 200 -9.84 9.26 -4.84
C ARG A 200 -9.63 10.77 -4.76
N GLY A 201 -8.54 11.20 -5.41
CA GLY A 201 -8.23 12.61 -5.64
C GLY A 201 -7.87 13.41 -4.40
N ALA A 202 -7.77 12.78 -3.22
CA ALA A 202 -7.36 13.46 -2.00
C ALA A 202 -5.91 13.97 -2.10
N VAL A 203 -5.64 15.08 -1.41
CA VAL A 203 -4.34 15.74 -1.36
C VAL A 203 -3.92 15.85 0.09
N LEU A 204 -2.94 15.05 0.49
CA LEU A 204 -2.29 15.15 1.79
C LEU A 204 -1.07 16.07 1.64
N SER A 205 -0.98 17.08 2.50
CA SER A 205 0.21 17.92 2.62
C SER A 205 1.41 17.12 3.14
N MET A 206 2.53 17.80 3.37
CA MET A 206 3.67 17.20 4.07
C MET A 206 3.36 16.94 5.55
N GLY A 207 3.94 15.88 6.10
CA GLY A 207 3.85 15.56 7.53
C GLY A 207 2.46 15.17 8.02
N VAL A 208 1.60 14.65 7.15
CA VAL A 208 0.29 14.10 7.51
C VAL A 208 0.48 12.64 7.91
N PHE A 209 0.27 12.33 9.18
CA PHE A 209 0.31 10.98 9.74
C PHE A 209 -1.11 10.47 9.97
N LEU A 210 -1.45 9.32 9.37
CA LEU A 210 -2.76 8.67 9.48
C LEU A 210 -2.59 7.22 9.90
N GLY A 211 -3.11 6.87 11.08
CA GLY A 211 -3.31 5.50 11.53
C GLY A 211 -4.77 5.26 11.92
N ALA A 212 -5.08 4.06 12.41
CA ALA A 212 -6.42 3.64 12.83
C ALA A 212 -6.95 4.43 14.04
N SER A 213 -6.08 5.15 14.77
CA SER A 213 -6.45 6.00 15.90
C SER A 213 -6.40 7.51 15.60
N THR A 214 -5.92 7.90 14.42
CA THR A 214 -5.79 9.32 14.07
C THR A 214 -7.16 9.93 13.85
N LYS A 215 -7.44 11.02 14.57
CA LYS A 215 -8.60 11.87 14.29
C LYS A 215 -8.34 12.68 13.03
N ILE A 216 -9.28 12.62 12.08
CA ILE A 216 -9.29 13.42 10.86
C ILE A 216 -10.50 14.35 10.95
N ILE A 217 -10.29 15.63 11.27
CA ILE A 217 -11.40 16.58 11.48
C ILE A 217 -11.61 17.45 10.25
N ASP A 218 -12.86 17.61 9.84
CA ASP A 218 -13.26 18.61 8.85
C ASP A 218 -13.41 19.99 9.51
N ARG A 219 -12.61 20.97 9.07
CA ARG A 219 -12.61 22.31 9.68
C ARG A 219 -13.93 23.07 9.47
N ALA A 220 -14.66 22.78 8.40
CA ALA A 220 -15.89 23.48 8.06
C ALA A 220 -17.10 22.93 8.83
N THR A 221 -17.11 21.63 9.12
CA THR A 221 -18.26 20.95 9.75
C THR A 221 -18.01 20.51 11.19
N GLY A 222 -16.75 20.38 11.61
CA GLY A 222 -16.38 19.77 12.88
C GLY A 222 -16.52 18.24 12.91
N GLN A 223 -16.94 17.61 11.81
CA GLN A 223 -17.06 16.16 11.72
C GLN A 223 -15.69 15.49 11.87
N VAL A 224 -15.61 14.43 12.68
CA VAL A 224 -14.39 13.64 12.87
C VAL A 224 -14.54 12.29 12.17
N HIS A 225 -13.61 12.02 11.26
CA HIS A 225 -13.40 10.73 10.61
C HIS A 225 -12.23 9.99 11.29
N VAL A 226 -12.24 8.66 11.17
CA VAL A 226 -11.16 7.78 11.62
C VAL A 226 -10.99 6.68 10.58
N GLY A 227 -9.75 6.34 10.24
CA GLY A 227 -9.46 5.26 9.29
C GLY A 227 -9.73 5.56 7.82
N ARG A 228 -10.33 6.72 7.50
CA ARG A 228 -10.76 7.05 6.13
C ARG A 228 -10.68 8.55 5.85
N VAL A 229 -10.02 8.92 4.76
CA VAL A 229 -10.00 10.29 4.20
C VAL A 229 -11.01 10.33 3.05
N PRO A 230 -12.07 11.14 3.12
CA PRO A 230 -13.07 11.25 2.05
C PRO A 230 -12.48 11.76 0.73
N SER A 231 -13.12 11.41 -0.38
CA SER A 231 -12.71 11.79 -1.74
C SER A 231 -12.52 13.30 -1.85
N TYR A 232 -11.48 13.69 -2.60
CA TYR A 232 -11.12 15.07 -2.90
C TYR A 232 -10.91 15.98 -1.67
N SER A 233 -10.56 15.39 -0.53
CA SER A 233 -10.17 16.15 0.66
C SER A 233 -8.77 16.72 0.52
N VAL A 234 -8.58 17.97 0.92
CA VAL A 234 -7.25 18.56 1.13
C VAL A 234 -6.95 18.50 2.62
N VAL A 235 -5.90 17.77 2.98
CA VAL A 235 -5.57 17.41 4.37
C VAL A 235 -4.22 17.98 4.78
N VAL A 236 -4.17 18.64 5.92
CA VAL A 236 -2.95 19.20 6.53
C VAL A 236 -2.77 18.66 7.95
N PRO A 237 -1.54 18.63 8.50
CA PRO A 237 -1.35 18.33 9.92
C PRO A 237 -1.93 19.47 10.77
N GLY A 238 -2.49 19.12 11.92
CA GLY A 238 -3.03 20.09 12.86
C GLY A 238 -3.11 19.51 14.28
N SER A 239 -3.89 20.18 15.13
CA SER A 239 -4.07 19.76 16.51
C SER A 239 -5.47 20.08 17.03
N LEU A 240 -6.02 19.19 17.85
CA LEU A 240 -7.24 19.42 18.61
C LEU A 240 -6.90 19.77 20.07
N PRO A 241 -7.65 20.69 20.71
CA PRO A 241 -7.45 20.98 22.12
C PRO A 241 -7.67 19.72 22.97
N GLY A 242 -6.75 19.51 23.92
CA GLY A 242 -6.87 18.42 24.88
C GLY A 242 -8.01 18.64 25.86
N ARG A 243 -8.36 17.58 26.60
CA ARG A 243 -9.27 17.72 27.75
C ARG A 243 -8.62 18.63 28.79
N PRO A 244 -9.39 19.45 29.53
CA PRO A 244 -8.85 20.19 30.66
C PRO A 244 -8.12 19.28 31.64
N LEU A 245 -7.07 19.81 32.26
CA LEU A 245 -6.33 19.14 33.32
C LEU A 245 -7.23 18.98 34.57
N PRO A 246 -6.86 18.11 35.53
CA PRO A 246 -7.65 17.91 36.76
C PRO A 246 -7.90 19.19 37.56
N ASP A 247 -7.03 20.20 37.41
CA ASP A 247 -7.16 21.52 38.04
C ASP A 247 -8.07 22.50 37.26
N GLY A 248 -8.66 22.05 36.15
CA GLY A 248 -9.52 22.85 35.28
C GLY A 248 -8.78 23.72 34.24
N SER A 249 -7.45 23.75 34.26
CA SER A 249 -6.67 24.50 33.27
C SER A 249 -6.69 23.82 31.88
N PRO A 250 -6.48 24.56 30.77
CA PRO A 250 -6.46 23.96 29.43
C PRO A 250 -5.39 22.87 29.29
N GLY A 251 -5.78 21.68 28.84
CA GLY A 251 -4.84 20.61 28.55
C GLY A 251 -4.07 20.82 27.24
N PRO A 252 -2.95 20.09 27.05
CA PRO A 252 -2.15 20.20 25.84
C PRO A 252 -2.95 19.75 24.61
N SER A 253 -2.72 20.41 23.47
CA SER A 253 -3.32 19.97 22.21
C SER A 253 -2.67 18.67 21.73
N LEU A 254 -3.48 17.81 21.11
CA LEU A 254 -3.03 16.54 20.55
C LEU A 254 -3.10 16.59 19.03
N TYR A 255 -2.17 15.90 18.38
CA TYR A 255 -2.10 15.82 16.93
C TYR A 255 -3.42 15.28 16.32
N CYS A 256 -3.80 15.87 15.20
CA CYS A 256 -4.85 15.38 14.31
C CYS A 256 -4.52 15.73 12.86
N ALA A 257 -5.20 15.09 11.92
CA ALA A 257 -5.24 15.56 10.55
C ALA A 257 -6.47 16.46 10.36
N VAL A 258 -6.34 17.51 9.57
CA VAL A 258 -7.41 18.49 9.33
C VAL A 258 -7.74 18.52 7.85
N ILE A 259 -8.99 18.22 7.49
CA ILE A 259 -9.53 18.50 6.17
C ILE A 259 -9.82 20.01 6.12
N VAL A 260 -9.03 20.74 5.36
CA VAL A 260 -9.17 22.21 5.24
C VAL A 260 -10.19 22.60 4.17
N LYS A 261 -10.34 21.77 3.15
CA LYS A 261 -11.40 21.91 2.15
C LYS A 261 -11.64 20.59 1.45
N ARG A 262 -12.80 20.48 0.82
CA ARG A 262 -13.12 19.43 -0.14
C ARG A 262 -13.34 20.09 -1.48
N VAL A 263 -12.67 19.58 -2.51
CA VAL A 263 -12.82 20.05 -3.89
C VAL A 263 -13.63 19.05 -4.70
N ASP A 264 -14.05 19.44 -5.89
CA ASP A 264 -14.59 18.49 -6.87
C ASP A 264 -13.49 18.02 -7.83
N GLU A 265 -13.82 17.02 -8.65
CA GLU A 265 -12.91 16.45 -9.65
C GLU A 265 -12.42 17.50 -10.65
N GLN A 266 -13.30 18.39 -11.11
CA GLN A 266 -12.95 19.43 -12.10
C GLN A 266 -11.94 20.43 -11.54
N THR A 267 -12.13 20.83 -10.29
CA THR A 267 -11.22 21.72 -9.55
C THR A 267 -9.90 21.01 -9.30
N ARG A 268 -9.92 19.74 -8.86
CA ARG A 268 -8.71 18.94 -8.64
C ARG A 268 -7.87 18.77 -9.92
N ALA A 269 -8.50 18.67 -11.08
CA ALA A 269 -7.82 18.51 -12.37
C ALA A 269 -7.21 19.81 -12.90
N LYS A 270 -7.77 20.97 -12.57
CA LYS A 270 -7.33 22.29 -13.08
C LYS A 270 -6.39 23.04 -12.14
N THR A 271 -6.52 22.80 -10.83
CA THR A 271 -5.77 23.53 -9.81
C THR A 271 -4.49 22.79 -9.46
N SER A 272 -3.37 23.50 -9.43
CA SER A 272 -2.10 22.88 -9.03
C SER A 272 -2.14 22.46 -7.56
N ILE A 273 -1.37 21.43 -7.19
CA ILE A 273 -1.27 20.96 -5.79
C ILE A 273 -0.85 22.11 -4.85
N ASN A 274 0.06 22.98 -5.30
CA ASN A 274 0.53 24.12 -4.51
C ASN A 274 -0.59 25.14 -4.25
N GLU A 275 -1.47 25.39 -5.21
CA GLU A 275 -2.64 26.27 -5.00
C GLU A 275 -3.65 25.61 -4.07
N LEU A 276 -3.90 24.30 -4.21
CA LEU A 276 -4.78 23.59 -3.29
C LEU A 276 -4.30 23.64 -1.83
N LEU A 277 -3.00 23.68 -1.58
CA LEU A 277 -2.44 23.68 -0.21
C LEU A 277 -2.30 25.08 0.42
N ARG A 278 -2.43 26.16 -0.34
CA ARG A 278 -2.23 27.54 0.16
C ARG A 278 -3.44 28.15 0.87
N ASP A 279 -4.66 27.71 0.55
CA ASP A 279 -5.93 28.21 1.12
C ASP A 279 -6.66 27.16 1.99
#